data_AF-A0A1G0PFG4-F1
#
_entry.id   AF-A0A1G0PFG4-F1
#
_cell.length_a   1.000
_cell.length_b   1.000
_cell.length_c   1.000
_cell.angle_alpha   90.00
_cell.angle_beta   90.00
_cell.angle_gamma   90.00
#
_symmetry.space_group_name_H-M   'P 1'
#
loop_
_entity.id
_entity.type
_entity.pdbx_description
1 polymer ?
#
loop_
_entity_poly.entity_id
_entity_poly.type
_entity_poly.pdbx_seq_one_letter_code
_entity_poly.pdbx_strand_id
1 'polypeptide(L)'
;MNDEILFYEEQKFDQLWFKIAVNGSLIPVIAIFLFAVVQQVILKEPFGNNPMSDSALTIVSIIAIFVSLGIIILFQVVKLIVTVTQEGIQIKF
;
A
#
# COMPACT_ATOMS: atom_id res chain seq x y z
N MET A 1 -27.71 -19.82 -24.06
CA MET A 1 -28.54 -19.06 -23.10
C MET A 1 -28.01 -17.64 -23.08
N ASN A 2 -28.88 -16.63 -23.12
CA ASN A 2 -28.47 -15.27 -22.78
C ASN A 2 -28.29 -15.27 -21.26
N ASP A 3 -27.05 -15.16 -20.79
CA ASP A 3 -26.79 -14.87 -19.38
C ASP A 3 -27.18 -13.43 -19.10
N GLU A 4 -28.47 -13.23 -18.85
CA GLU A 4 -28.97 -11.94 -18.39
C GLU A 4 -28.34 -11.61 -17.04
N ILE A 5 -27.62 -10.49 -16.98
CA ILE A 5 -27.02 -9.98 -15.75
C ILE A 5 -28.13 -9.34 -14.94
N LEU A 6 -28.49 -9.99 -13.83
CA LEU A 6 -29.49 -9.51 -12.87
C LEU A 6 -28.92 -8.46 -11.92
N PHE A 7 -27.64 -8.57 -11.58
CA PHE A 7 -26.93 -7.63 -10.71
C PHE A 7 -25.45 -7.57 -11.06
N TYR A 8 -24.88 -6.37 -10.98
CA TYR A 8 -23.47 -6.10 -11.16
C TYR A 8 -22.99 -5.07 -10.15
N GLU A 9 -21.96 -5.40 -9.39
CA GLU A 9 -21.30 -4.51 -8.45
C GLU A 9 -19.78 -4.56 -8.61
N GLU A 10 -19.16 -3.39 -8.66
CA GLU A 10 -17.71 -3.21 -8.59
C GLU A 10 -17.37 -2.46 -7.29
N GLN A 11 -16.99 -3.20 -6.25
CA GLN A 11 -16.60 -2.62 -4.97
C GLN A 11 -15.09 -2.36 -4.97
N LYS A 12 -14.71 -1.08 -4.94
CA LYS A 12 -13.33 -0.61 -4.77
C LYS A 12 -13.07 -0.20 -3.31
N PHE A 13 -11.81 -0.21 -2.90
CA PHE A 13 -11.36 0.37 -1.63
C PHE A 13 -11.12 1.88 -1.77
N ASP A 14 -12.10 2.59 -2.32
CA ASP A 14 -11.95 4.01 -2.67
C ASP A 14 -12.50 4.98 -1.61
N GLN A 15 -13.08 4.44 -0.53
CA GLN A 15 -13.69 5.22 0.56
C GLN A 15 -12.64 6.12 1.20
N LEU A 16 -13.00 7.39 1.44
CA LEU A 16 -12.08 8.40 1.93
C LEU A 16 -11.40 7.99 3.25
N TRP A 17 -12.17 7.46 4.20
CA TRP A 17 -11.62 7.01 5.50
C TRP A 17 -10.59 5.89 5.33
N PHE A 18 -10.81 4.98 4.38
CA PHE A 18 -9.89 3.88 4.09
C PHE A 18 -8.60 4.41 3.45
N LYS A 19 -8.72 5.30 2.47
CA LYS A 19 -7.57 6.00 1.87
C LYS A 19 -6.76 6.75 2.92
N ILE A 20 -7.42 7.43 3.86
CA ILE A 20 -6.74 8.14 4.95
C ILE A 20 -6.03 7.13 5.87
N ALA A 21 -6.67 6.01 6.23
CA ALA A 21 -6.06 5.00 7.08
C ALA A 21 -4.80 4.37 6.43
N VAL A 22 -4.90 3.97 5.16
CA VAL A 22 -3.78 3.34 4.43
C VAL A 22 -2.69 4.35 4.10
N ASN A 23 -3.01 5.45 3.42
CA ASN A 23 -2.00 6.41 2.99
C ASN A 23 -1.45 7.21 4.18
N GLY A 24 -2.31 7.57 5.13
CA GLY A 24 -1.91 8.31 6.32
C GLY A 24 -1.02 7.52 7.27
N SER A 25 -1.05 6.17 7.23
CA SER A 25 -0.10 5.34 7.99
C SER A 25 1.18 5.05 7.22
N LEU A 26 1.12 4.83 5.90
CA LEU A 26 2.27 4.38 5.12
C LEU A 26 3.15 5.51 4.56
N ILE A 27 2.57 6.67 4.23
CA ILE A 27 3.35 7.83 3.73
C ILE A 27 4.34 8.33 4.80
N PRO A 28 3.96 8.49 6.08
CA PRO A 28 4.92 8.87 7.12
C PRO A 28 6.06 7.87 7.29
N VAL A 29 5.79 6.57 7.15
CA VAL A 29 6.83 5.52 7.22
C VAL A 29 7.86 5.74 6.11
N ILE A 30 7.41 5.94 4.87
CA ILE A 30 8.29 6.24 3.73
C ILE A 30 9.10 7.50 4.00
N ALA A 31 8.45 8.57 4.48
CA ALA A 31 9.10 9.84 4.75
C ALA A 31 10.19 9.72 5.83
N ILE A 32 9.93 8.99 6.91
CA ILE A 32 10.88 8.76 8.01
C ILE A 32 12.11 8.00 7.50
N PHE A 33 11.94 6.91 6.73
CA PHE A 33 13.07 6.15 6.23
C PHE A 33 13.89 6.91 5.19
N LEU A 34 13.24 7.68 4.30
CA LEU A 34 13.95 8.58 3.39
C LEU A 34 14.76 9.63 4.15
N PHE A 35 14.15 10.27 5.15
CA PHE A 35 14.82 11.25 5.99
C PHE A 35 16.00 10.64 6.74
N ALA A 36 15.83 9.46 7.33
CA ALA A 36 16.89 8.76 8.05
C ALA A 36 18.09 8.44 7.14
N VAL A 37 17.84 7.99 5.90
CA VAL A 37 18.92 7.74 4.91
C VAL A 37 19.62 9.04 4.53
N VAL A 38 18.88 10.11 4.25
CA VAL A 38 19.47 11.41 3.93
C VAL A 38 20.33 11.90 5.09
N GLN A 39 19.81 11.88 6.32
CA GLN A 39 20.53 12.37 7.48
C GLN A 39 21.78 11.53 7.79
N GLN A 40 21.62 10.21 7.90
CA GLN A 40 22.71 9.35 8.34
C GLN A 40 23.70 9.02 7.22
N VAL A 41 23.22 8.65 6.04
CA VAL A 41 24.09 8.15 4.97
C VAL A 41 24.68 9.29 4.14
N ILE A 42 23.89 10.34 3.86
CA ILE A 42 24.33 11.47 3.01
C ILE A 42 24.97 12.57 3.84
N LEU A 43 24.28 13.07 4.88
CA LEU A 43 24.77 14.18 5.71
C LEU A 43 25.78 13.72 6.77
N LYS A 44 25.93 12.41 6.98
CA LYS A 44 26.83 11.81 7.99
C LYS A 44 26.50 12.23 9.42
N GLU A 45 25.24 12.58 9.68
CA GLU A 45 24.72 12.89 11.02
C GLU A 45 23.90 11.71 11.56
N PRO A 46 24.13 11.26 12.81
CA PRO A 46 23.43 10.09 13.34
C PRO A 46 21.92 10.33 13.41
N PHE A 47 21.13 9.38 12.88
CA PHE A 47 19.68 9.38 13.02
C PHE A 47 19.28 8.69 14.34
N GLY A 48 18.85 9.50 15.31
CA GLY A 48 18.49 9.03 16.67
C GLY A 48 19.70 8.92 17.60
N ASN A 49 19.45 8.45 18.84
CA ASN A 49 20.48 8.41 19.89
C ASN A 49 21.42 7.20 19.79
N ASN A 50 20.98 6.12 19.15
CA ASN A 50 21.75 4.89 18.91
C ASN A 50 21.58 4.51 17.43
N PRO A 51 22.36 5.11 16.52
CA PRO A 51 22.18 4.93 15.09
C PRO A 51 22.45 3.49 14.68
N MET A 52 21.66 3.01 13.74
CA MET A 52 21.92 1.74 13.05
C MET A 52 23.17 1.89 12.17
N SER A 53 23.84 0.80 11.77
CA SER A 53 24.89 0.92 10.74
C SER A 53 24.32 1.41 9.40
N ASP A 54 25.10 2.18 8.63
CA ASP A 54 24.68 2.72 7.33
C ASP A 54 24.16 1.64 6.37
N SER A 55 24.81 0.46 6.37
CA SER A 55 24.41 -0.67 5.53
C SER A 55 23.06 -1.24 5.95
N ALA A 56 22.84 -1.46 7.24
CA ALA A 56 21.58 -1.99 7.75
C ALA A 56 20.44 -0.97 7.57
N LEU A 57 20.69 0.32 7.84
CA LEU A 57 19.71 1.37 7.63
C LEU A 57 19.29 1.45 6.16
N THR A 58 20.25 1.37 5.23
CA THR A 58 19.97 1.40 3.79
C THR A 58 19.10 0.22 3.35
N ILE A 59 19.45 -1.01 3.76
CA ILE A 59 18.71 -2.22 3.42
C ILE A 59 17.28 -2.16 3.97
N VAL A 60 17.13 -1.81 5.25
CA VAL A 60 15.82 -1.72 5.90
C VAL A 60 14.97 -0.63 5.25
N SER A 61 15.56 0.52 4.92
CA SER A 61 14.84 1.62 4.26
C SER A 61 14.31 1.22 2.89
N ILE A 62 15.13 0.53 2.08
CA ILE A 62 14.69 0.01 0.77
C ILE A 62 13.50 -0.92 0.95
N ILE A 63 13.62 -1.91 1.84
CA ILE A 63 12.53 -2.88 2.08
C ILE A 63 11.27 -2.18 2.57
N ALA A 64 11.39 -1.30 3.57
CA ALA A 64 10.25 -0.59 4.16
C ALA A 64 9.53 0.29 3.11
N ILE A 65 10.28 1.00 2.28
CA ILE A 65 9.72 1.84 1.21
C ILE A 65 9.04 0.97 0.15
N PHE A 66 9.70 -0.09 -0.33
CA PHE A 66 9.13 -0.98 -1.34
C PHE A 66 7.84 -1.66 -0.84
N VAL A 67 7.85 -2.19 0.38
CA VAL A 67 6.66 -2.82 0.97
C VAL A 67 5.53 -1.80 1.16
N SER A 68 5.84 -0.61 1.68
CA SER A 68 4.83 0.44 1.90
C SER A 68 4.19 0.90 0.59
N LEU A 69 5.00 1.15 -0.44
CA LEU A 69 4.51 1.49 -1.79
C LEU A 69 3.72 0.34 -2.40
N GLY A 70 4.19 -0.90 -2.25
CA GLY A 70 3.49 -2.09 -2.73
C GLY A 70 2.10 -2.22 -2.12
N ILE A 71 1.94 -1.97 -0.82
CA ILE A 71 0.65 -1.99 -0.13
C ILE A 71 -0.26 -0.85 -0.63
N ILE A 72 0.28 0.38 -0.76
CA ILE A 72 -0.48 1.52 -1.30
C ILE A 72 -1.03 1.19 -2.69
N ILE A 73 -0.18 0.67 -3.59
CA ILE A 73 -0.57 0.31 -4.96
C ILE A 73 -1.57 -0.84 -4.95
N LEU A 74 -1.36 -1.87 -4.13
CA LEU A 74 -2.27 -3.01 -4.01
C LEU A 74 -3.70 -2.54 -3.71
N PHE A 75 -3.87 -1.68 -2.71
CA PHE A 75 -5.20 -1.18 -2.33
C PHE A 75 -5.82 -0.21 -3.34
N GLN A 76 -5.05 0.35 -4.27
CA GLN A 76 -5.57 1.14 -5.38
C GLN A 76 -6.07 0.28 -6.54
N VAL A 77 -5.53 -0.95 -6.69
CA VAL A 77 -5.81 -1.83 -7.83
C VAL A 77 -6.84 -2.91 -7.48
N VAL A 78 -6.84 -3.42 -6.24
CA VAL A 78 -7.77 -4.47 -5.81
C VAL A 78 -9.21 -3.97 -5.88
N LYS A 79 -10.07 -4.81 -6.46
CA LYS A 79 -11.50 -4.57 -6.56
C LYS A 79 -12.25 -5.89 -6.50
N LEU A 80 -13.42 -5.87 -5.87
CA LEU A 80 -14.32 -7.01 -5.85
C LEU A 80 -15.39 -6.78 -6.92
N ILE A 81 -15.52 -7.72 -7.85
CA ILE A 81 -16.58 -7.72 -8.85
C ILE A 81 -17.56 -8.84 -8.50
N VAL A 82 -18.81 -8.48 -8.30
CA VAL A 82 -19.92 -9.41 -8.09
C VAL A 82 -20.85 -9.33 -9.29
N THR A 83 -21.06 -10.46 -9.96
CA THR A 83 -22.03 -10.59 -11.05
C THR A 83 -23.04 -11.66 -10.68
N VAL A 84 -24.33 -11.33 -10.74
CA VAL A 84 -25.42 -12.29 -10.53
C VAL A 84 -26.14 -12.52 -11.85
N THR A 85 -26.27 -13.78 -12.24
CA THR A 85 -27.04 -14.23 -13.40
C THR A 85 -28.13 -15.20 -12.94
N GLN A 86 -28.99 -15.62 -13.87
CA GLN A 86 -29.97 -16.70 -13.60
C GLN A 86 -29.29 -18.03 -13.21
N GLU A 87 -28.04 -18.25 -13.61
CA GLU A 87 -27.28 -19.47 -13.33
C GLU A 87 -26.57 -19.45 -11.97
N GLY A 88 -26.30 -18.26 -11.40
CA GLY A 88 -25.69 -18.13 -10.08
C GLY A 88 -24.95 -16.82 -9.82
N ILE A 89 -24.08 -16.85 -8.80
CA ILE A 89 -23.28 -15.72 -8.34
C ILE A 89 -21.80 -15.96 -8.70
N GLN A 90 -21.21 -15.01 -9.43
CA GLN A 90 -19.79 -15.00 -9.78
C GLN A 90 -19.07 -13.91 -8.98
N ILE A 91 -17.96 -14.29 -8.33
CA ILE A 91 -17.12 -13.39 -7.54
C ILE A 91 -15.72 -13.36 -8.15
N LYS A 92 -15.20 -12.16 -8.47
CA LYS A 92 -13.84 -11.95 -8.97
C LYS A 92 -13.11 -10.92 -8.09
N PHE A 93 -11.85 -11.19 -7.79
CA PHE A 93 -10.94 -10.34 -7.02
C PHE A 93 -9.89 -9.70 -7.92
#